data_AF-A0A948IP52-F1
#
_entry.id   AF-A0A948IP52-F1
#
_cell.length_a   1.000
_cell.length_b   1.000
_cell.length_c   1.000
_cell.angle_alpha   90.00
_cell.angle_beta   90.00
_cell.angle_gamma   90.00
#
_symmetry.space_group_name_H-M   'P 1'
#
loop_
_entity.id
_entity.type
_entity.pdbx_description
1 polymer ?
#
loop_
_entity_poly.entity_id
_entity_poly.type
_entity_poly.pdbx_seq_one_letter_code
_entity_poly.pdbx_strand_id
1 'polypeptide(L)'
;MWDALDITEDEAAGLAEIAQHDLALARDFARRALEATDNDEAARLGRSYQRAARSYRQTLAVKARLKRDLAAAAKVQADLPKVRPGGAAVARRIGELRTALLRLSWDESEPPETEVEPEDFTAACEEFASRRGSVEVVITRASVRPDFGEAPLDDDVARLALDLGISDEAIRRWRELPDPPQAALDTVAEEFVWDSSA
;
A
#
# COMPACT_ATOMS: atom_id res chain seq x y z
N MET A 1 -4.53 11.63 -9.94
CA MET A 1 -3.70 12.75 -9.41
C MET A 1 -4.07 14.07 -10.07
N TRP A 2 -4.37 14.08 -11.37
CA TRP A 2 -4.85 15.27 -12.10
C TRP A 2 -6.29 15.71 -11.72
N ASP A 3 -7.12 14.78 -11.22
CA ASP A 3 -8.48 15.05 -10.73
C ASP A 3 -8.56 16.14 -9.64
N ALA A 4 -7.47 16.35 -8.90
CA ALA A 4 -7.44 17.30 -7.79
C ALA A 4 -7.48 18.77 -8.25
N LEU A 5 -7.21 19.04 -9.52
CA LEU A 5 -7.17 20.39 -10.08
C LEU A 5 -8.18 20.62 -11.21
N ASP A 6 -9.08 19.65 -11.47
CA ASP A 6 -10.04 19.71 -12.59
C ASP A 6 -9.36 20.01 -13.94
N ILE A 7 -8.18 19.43 -14.13
CA ILE A 7 -7.39 19.51 -15.37
C ILE A 7 -7.23 18.09 -15.88
N THR A 8 -7.62 17.89 -17.13
CA THR A 8 -7.47 16.60 -17.81
C THR A 8 -6.00 16.32 -18.13
N GLU A 9 -5.66 15.04 -18.28
CA GLU A 9 -4.33 14.64 -18.73
C GLU A 9 -4.01 15.22 -20.11
N ASP A 10 -5.02 15.34 -20.98
CA ASP A 10 -4.93 15.95 -22.32
C ASP A 10 -4.57 17.44 -22.26
N GLU A 11 -5.16 18.22 -21.34
CA GLU A 11 -4.82 19.64 -21.14
C GLU A 11 -3.40 19.82 -20.61
N ALA A 12 -2.95 18.94 -19.70
CA ALA A 12 -1.59 18.93 -19.20
C ALA A 12 -0.56 18.57 -20.30
N ALA A 13 -0.91 17.62 -21.17
CA ALA A 13 -0.11 17.26 -22.34
C ALA A 13 -0.03 18.42 -23.35
N GLY A 14 -1.15 19.10 -23.61
CA GLY A 14 -1.21 20.27 -24.49
C GLY A 14 -0.28 21.41 -24.03
N LEU A 15 -0.17 21.66 -22.72
CA LEU A 15 0.79 22.64 -22.18
C LEU A 15 2.26 22.26 -22.45
N ALA A 16 2.58 20.96 -22.47
CA ALA A 16 3.93 20.51 -22.82
C ALA A 16 4.21 20.69 -24.31
N GLU A 17 3.23 20.39 -25.17
CA GLU A 17 3.30 20.58 -26.61
C GLU A 17 3.48 22.06 -26.98
N ILE A 18 2.68 22.96 -26.40
CA ILE A 18 2.82 24.42 -26.59
C ILE A 18 4.21 24.90 -26.18
N ALA A 19 4.74 24.44 -25.04
CA ALA A 19 6.09 24.80 -24.60
C ALA A 19 7.17 24.36 -25.60
N GLN A 20 7.01 23.19 -26.23
CA GLN A 20 7.94 22.71 -27.24
C GLN A 20 7.87 23.56 -28.51
N HIS A 21 6.66 23.91 -28.96
CA HIS A 21 6.48 24.78 -30.12
C HIS A 21 7.04 26.19 -29.89
N ASP A 22 6.80 26.79 -28.73
CA ASP A 22 7.33 28.11 -28.38
C ASP A 22 8.87 28.10 -28.37
N LEU A 23 9.48 27.04 -27.84
CA LEU A 23 10.93 26.88 -27.83
C LEU A 23 11.49 26.69 -29.25
N ALA A 24 10.84 25.87 -30.08
CA ALA A 24 11.24 25.65 -31.46
C ALA A 24 11.18 26.95 -32.26
N LEU A 25 10.10 27.73 -32.09
CA LEU A 25 9.91 29.02 -32.74
C LEU A 25 10.96 30.04 -32.29
N ALA A 26 11.25 30.10 -30.98
CA ALA A 26 12.30 30.96 -30.45
C ALA A 26 13.68 30.59 -31.04
N ARG A 27 14.00 29.30 -31.13
CA ARG A 27 15.26 28.82 -31.73
C ARG A 27 15.35 29.18 -33.21
N ASP A 28 14.28 29.05 -33.98
CA ASP A 28 14.27 29.41 -35.40
C ASP A 28 14.52 30.91 -35.60
N PHE A 29 13.81 31.78 -34.86
CA PHE A 29 14.04 33.23 -34.96
C PHE A 29 15.45 33.63 -34.53
N ALA A 30 16.00 33.00 -33.47
CA ALA A 30 17.37 33.26 -33.04
C ALA A 30 18.38 32.85 -34.12
N ARG A 31 18.22 31.66 -34.70
CA ARG A 31 19.09 31.16 -35.78
C ARG A 31 19.07 32.10 -36.98
N ARG A 32 17.88 32.44 -37.47
CA ARG A 32 17.72 33.34 -38.63
C ARG A 32 18.24 34.75 -38.35
N ALA A 33 18.08 35.26 -37.12
CA ALA A 33 18.63 36.56 -36.75
C ALA A 33 20.17 36.58 -36.79
N LEU A 34 20.82 35.47 -36.41
CA LEU A 34 22.28 35.33 -36.45
C LEU A 34 22.82 35.13 -37.88
N GLU A 35 22.02 34.54 -38.77
CA GLU A 35 22.36 34.31 -40.18
C GLU A 35 22.08 35.55 -41.07
N ALA A 36 21.28 36.51 -40.60
CA ALA A 36 20.89 37.68 -41.37
C ALA A 36 22.08 38.63 -41.62
N THR A 37 22.30 38.96 -42.89
CA THR A 37 23.32 39.95 -43.32
C THR A 37 22.82 41.39 -43.26
N ASP A 38 21.51 41.61 -43.25
CA ASP A 38 20.88 42.92 -43.10
C ASP A 38 20.56 43.21 -41.62
N ASN A 39 21.00 44.38 -41.14
CA ASN A 39 20.82 44.79 -39.75
C ASN A 39 19.34 45.00 -39.39
N ASP A 40 18.53 45.51 -40.31
CA ASP A 40 17.10 45.75 -40.07
C ASP A 40 16.33 44.43 -39.97
N GLU A 41 16.66 43.46 -40.82
CA GLU A 41 16.16 42.09 -40.73
C GLU A 41 16.57 41.41 -39.42
N ALA A 42 17.86 41.46 -39.06
CA ALA A 42 18.35 40.90 -37.80
C ALA A 42 17.61 41.49 -36.59
N ALA A 43 17.39 42.81 -36.58
CA ALA A 43 16.66 43.50 -35.52
C ALA A 43 15.18 43.08 -35.47
N ARG A 44 14.50 42.91 -36.62
CA ARG A 44 13.12 42.40 -36.68
C ARG A 44 13.03 40.99 -36.12
N LEU A 45 13.91 40.08 -36.54
CA LEU A 45 13.93 38.68 -36.09
C LEU A 45 14.26 38.58 -34.59
N GLY A 46 15.19 39.41 -34.10
CA GLY A 46 15.51 39.51 -32.67
C GLY A 46 14.31 39.89 -31.81
N ARG A 47 13.46 40.82 -32.26
CA ARG A 47 12.21 41.16 -31.55
C ARG A 47 11.22 39.99 -31.54
N SER A 48 11.10 39.26 -32.63
CA SER A 48 10.25 38.06 -32.71
C SER A 48 10.75 36.95 -31.78
N TYR A 49 12.06 36.70 -31.74
CA TYR A 49 12.68 35.79 -30.77
C TYR A 49 12.32 36.17 -29.32
N GLN A 50 12.47 37.44 -28.93
CA GLN A 50 12.18 37.88 -27.56
C GLN A 50 10.72 37.65 -27.16
N ARG A 51 9.77 37.81 -28.11
CA ARG A 51 8.35 37.50 -27.87
C ARG A 51 8.11 36.00 -27.71
N ALA A 52 8.65 35.16 -28.59
CA ALA A 52 8.54 33.70 -28.49
C ALA A 52 9.19 33.18 -27.20
N ALA A 53 10.38 33.67 -26.84
CA ALA A 53 11.07 33.31 -25.60
C ALA A 53 10.33 33.76 -24.34
N ARG A 54 9.53 34.83 -24.42
CA ARG A 54 8.64 35.25 -23.32
C ARG A 54 7.45 34.29 -23.19
N SER A 55 6.81 33.92 -24.30
CA SER A 55 5.73 32.92 -24.32
C SER A 55 6.19 31.62 -23.67
N TYR A 56 7.34 31.09 -24.11
CA TYR A 56 7.95 29.88 -23.54
C TYR A 56 8.15 29.97 -22.02
N ARG A 57 8.70 31.08 -21.52
CA ARG A 57 8.91 31.29 -20.08
C ARG A 57 7.59 31.35 -19.31
N GLN A 58 6.54 31.94 -19.89
CA GLN A 58 5.21 31.97 -19.27
C GLN A 58 4.63 30.56 -19.18
N THR A 59 4.72 29.76 -20.25
CA THR A 59 4.28 28.37 -20.26
C THR A 59 5.03 27.53 -19.23
N LEU A 60 6.36 27.70 -19.10
CA LEU A 60 7.14 27.04 -18.03
C LEU A 60 6.71 27.44 -16.62
N ALA A 61 6.41 28.73 -16.40
CA ALA A 61 5.95 29.22 -15.10
C ALA A 61 4.60 28.57 -14.72
N VAL A 62 3.68 28.45 -15.67
CA VAL A 62 2.40 27.76 -15.49
C VAL A 62 2.63 26.29 -15.14
N LYS A 63 3.47 25.57 -15.89
CA LYS A 63 3.81 24.16 -15.59
C LYS A 63 4.42 23.99 -14.19
N ALA A 64 5.32 24.89 -13.80
CA ALA A 64 5.94 24.84 -12.47
C ALA A 64 4.95 25.14 -11.35
N ARG A 65 3.97 26.02 -11.58
CA ARG A 65 2.87 26.28 -10.64
C ARG A 65 1.97 25.06 -10.51
N LEU A 66 1.53 24.50 -11.63
CA LEU A 66 0.68 23.30 -11.66
C LEU A 66 1.31 22.13 -10.89
N LYS A 67 2.61 21.90 -11.09
CA LYS A 67 3.36 20.88 -10.35
C LYS A 67 3.32 21.09 -8.83
N ARG A 68 3.42 22.34 -8.37
CA ARG A 68 3.33 22.66 -6.94
C ARG A 68 1.92 22.47 -6.41
N ASP A 69 0.92 22.90 -7.18
CA ASP A 69 -0.49 22.78 -6.80
C ASP A 69 -0.90 21.30 -6.68
N LEU A 70 -0.44 20.44 -7.60
CA LEU A 70 -0.65 18.98 -7.52
C LEU A 70 0.04 18.37 -6.29
N ALA A 71 1.28 18.76 -6.01
CA ALA A 71 2.00 18.27 -4.84
C ALA A 71 1.32 18.71 -3.53
N ALA A 72 0.80 19.95 -3.49
CA ALA A 72 0.04 20.46 -2.35
C ALA A 72 -1.29 19.71 -2.19
N ALA A 73 -2.02 19.47 -3.27
CA ALA A 73 -3.27 18.72 -3.25
C ALA A 73 -3.07 17.26 -2.79
N ALA A 74 -2.01 16.60 -3.27
CA ALA A 74 -1.66 15.25 -2.82
C ALA A 74 -1.36 15.21 -1.31
N LYS A 75 -0.70 16.24 -0.78
CA LYS A 75 -0.44 16.36 0.65
C LYS A 75 -1.72 16.57 1.46
N VAL A 76 -2.61 17.46 1.01
CA VAL A 76 -3.91 17.66 1.66
C VAL A 76 -4.73 16.38 1.66
N GLN A 77 -4.74 15.62 0.57
CA GLN A 77 -5.43 14.33 0.49
C GLN A 77 -4.87 13.31 1.47
N ALA A 78 -3.55 13.28 1.67
CA ALA A 78 -2.91 12.40 2.65
C ALA A 78 -3.23 12.81 4.10
N ASP A 79 -3.40 14.11 4.35
CA ASP A 79 -3.72 14.68 5.66
C ASP A 79 -5.23 14.64 5.99
N LEU A 80 -6.10 14.25 5.06
CA LEU A 80 -7.53 14.05 5.35
C LEU A 80 -7.70 12.92 6.36
N PRO A 81 -8.48 13.12 7.44
CA PRO A 81 -8.74 12.05 8.40
C PRO A 81 -9.45 10.89 7.70
N LYS A 82 -8.75 9.75 7.59
CA LYS A 82 -9.33 8.52 7.06
C LYS A 82 -10.55 8.16 7.90
N VAL A 83 -11.69 7.94 7.25
CA VAL A 83 -12.90 7.47 7.93
C VAL A 83 -12.58 6.12 8.53
N ARG A 84 -12.61 6.02 9.87
CA ARG A 84 -12.35 4.74 10.54
C ARG A 84 -13.39 3.72 10.06
N PRO A 85 -12.97 2.49 9.71
CA PRO A 85 -13.92 1.44 9.39
C PRO A 85 -14.90 1.26 10.55
N GLY A 86 -16.20 1.12 10.22
CA GLY A 86 -17.22 0.87 11.23
C GLY A 86 -16.99 -0.46 11.98
N GLY A 87 -17.56 -0.61 13.16
CA GLY A 87 -17.36 -1.79 14.01
C GLY A 87 -17.62 -3.14 13.32
N ALA A 88 -18.60 -3.20 12.40
CA ALA A 88 -18.88 -4.40 11.62
C ALA A 88 -17.73 -4.79 10.67
N ALA A 89 -17.06 -3.81 10.05
CA ALA A 89 -15.93 -4.08 9.16
C ALA A 89 -14.71 -4.57 9.95
N VAL A 90 -14.47 -3.99 11.13
CA VAL A 90 -13.42 -4.44 12.07
C VAL A 90 -13.69 -5.87 12.53
N ALA A 91 -14.93 -6.17 12.95
CA ALA A 91 -15.31 -7.51 13.40
C ALA A 91 -15.14 -8.57 12.30
N ARG A 92 -15.54 -8.26 11.06
CA ARG A 92 -15.31 -9.14 9.90
C ARG A 92 -13.83 -9.40 9.69
N ARG A 93 -13.01 -8.34 9.70
CA ARG A 93 -11.56 -8.46 9.51
C ARG A 93 -10.90 -9.31 10.61
N ILE A 94 -11.33 -9.15 11.86
CA ILE A 94 -10.89 -9.99 12.98
C ILE A 94 -11.24 -11.46 12.71
N GLY A 95 -12.45 -11.75 12.21
CA GLY A 95 -12.85 -13.11 11.83
C GLY A 95 -11.97 -13.70 10.73
N GLU A 96 -11.73 -12.94 9.65
CA GLU A 96 -10.86 -13.36 8.54
C GLU A 96 -9.44 -13.70 9.01
N LEU A 97 -8.85 -12.84 9.85
CA LEU A 97 -7.51 -13.05 10.40
C LEU A 97 -7.48 -14.25 11.35
N ARG A 98 -8.51 -14.42 12.20
CA ARG A 98 -8.61 -15.57 13.10
C ARG A 98 -8.65 -16.87 12.32
N THR A 99 -9.51 -16.98 11.31
CA THR A 99 -9.58 -18.18 10.47
C THR A 99 -8.22 -18.51 9.84
N ALA A 100 -7.56 -17.51 9.24
CA ALA A 100 -6.27 -17.71 8.59
C ALA A 100 -5.17 -18.19 9.57
N LEU A 101 -5.05 -17.52 10.72
CA LEU A 101 -4.01 -17.82 11.70
C LEU A 101 -4.26 -19.14 12.43
N LEU A 102 -5.52 -19.56 12.61
CA LEU A 102 -5.83 -20.88 13.16
C LEU A 102 -5.46 -22.01 12.20
N ARG A 103 -5.65 -21.86 10.88
CA ARG A 103 -5.18 -22.84 9.89
C ARG A 103 -3.67 -23.03 9.94
N LEU A 104 -2.95 -21.91 9.98
CA LEU A 104 -1.48 -21.94 10.08
C LEU A 104 -1.01 -22.54 11.40
N SER A 105 -1.66 -22.19 12.52
CA SER A 105 -1.32 -22.74 13.82
C SER A 105 -1.57 -24.25 13.90
N TRP A 106 -2.62 -24.74 13.21
CA TRP A 106 -2.91 -26.16 13.12
C TRP A 106 -1.87 -26.91 12.30
N ASP A 107 -1.51 -26.39 11.12
CA ASP A 107 -0.46 -26.95 10.26
C ASP A 107 0.89 -27.04 10.98
N GLU A 108 1.26 -26.02 11.74
CA GLU A 108 2.49 -25.97 12.55
C GLU A 108 2.45 -26.87 13.80
N SER A 109 1.29 -27.45 14.14
CA SER A 109 1.15 -28.44 15.24
C SER A 109 1.42 -29.87 14.80
N GLU A 110 2.05 -30.02 13.62
CA GLU A 110 2.40 -31.30 12.99
C GLU A 110 1.32 -32.37 13.16
N PRO A 111 0.06 -32.09 12.77
CA PRO A 111 -1.04 -33.01 13.01
C PRO A 111 -0.78 -34.29 12.20
N PRO A 112 -1.09 -35.47 12.77
CA PRO A 112 -0.83 -36.72 12.08
C PRO A 112 -1.61 -36.76 10.75
N GLU A 113 -0.94 -37.18 9.67
CA GLU A 113 -1.56 -37.28 8.34
C GLU A 113 -2.75 -38.25 8.30
N THR A 114 -2.83 -39.15 9.29
CA THR A 114 -3.93 -40.10 9.47
C THR A 114 -4.27 -40.27 10.96
N GLU A 115 -5.55 -40.39 11.31
CA GLU A 115 -6.07 -40.62 12.68
C GLU A 115 -5.70 -41.99 13.30
N VAL A 116 -4.59 -42.60 12.87
CA VAL A 116 -4.20 -43.97 13.26
C VAL A 116 -3.40 -43.97 14.57
N GLU A 117 -2.82 -42.84 14.96
CA GLU A 117 -2.06 -42.66 16.21
C GLU A 117 -2.76 -41.65 17.14
N PRO A 118 -3.62 -42.11 18.07
CA PRO A 118 -4.43 -41.23 18.94
C PRO A 118 -3.60 -40.33 19.87
N GLU A 119 -2.40 -40.79 20.23
CA GLU A 119 -1.47 -40.06 21.11
C GLU A 119 -0.91 -38.82 20.39
N ASP A 120 -0.48 -38.97 19.14
CA ASP A 120 0.01 -37.85 18.30
C ASP A 120 -1.08 -36.82 18.03
N PHE A 121 -2.31 -37.27 17.77
CA PHE A 121 -3.44 -36.36 17.59
C PHE A 121 -3.74 -35.55 18.85
N THR A 122 -3.66 -36.18 20.02
CA THR A 122 -3.89 -35.51 21.30
C THR A 122 -2.80 -34.46 21.55
N ALA A 123 -1.53 -34.81 21.33
CA ALA A 123 -0.40 -33.88 21.45
C ALA A 123 -0.54 -32.68 20.50
N ALA A 124 -0.93 -32.91 19.24
CA ALA A 124 -1.20 -31.83 18.28
C ALA A 124 -2.36 -30.92 18.72
N CYS A 125 -3.42 -31.48 19.32
CA CYS A 125 -4.53 -30.69 19.86
C CYS A 125 -4.08 -29.81 21.04
N GLU A 126 -3.25 -30.33 21.95
CA GLU A 126 -2.71 -29.58 23.09
C GLU A 126 -1.78 -28.46 22.63
N GLU A 127 -0.89 -28.74 21.68
CA GLU A 127 0.02 -27.74 21.11
C GLU A 127 -0.77 -26.63 20.38
N PHE A 128 -1.76 -27.02 19.58
CA PHE A 128 -2.66 -26.09 18.92
C PHE A 128 -3.43 -25.21 19.92
N ALA A 129 -3.93 -25.80 21.02
CA ALA A 129 -4.64 -25.07 22.05
C ALA A 129 -3.75 -24.00 22.71
N SER A 130 -2.47 -24.31 22.94
CA SER A 130 -1.47 -23.34 23.42
C SER A 130 -1.26 -22.20 22.42
N ARG A 131 -1.06 -22.52 21.13
CA ARG A 131 -0.85 -21.51 20.06
C ARG A 131 -2.08 -20.62 19.84
N ARG A 132 -3.28 -21.13 20.02
CA ARG A 132 -4.53 -20.37 19.86
C ARG A 132 -4.60 -19.16 20.80
N GLY A 133 -4.06 -19.27 22.02
CA GLY A 133 -3.94 -18.13 22.94
C GLY A 133 -3.08 -17.01 22.34
N SER A 134 -1.93 -17.37 21.75
CA SER A 134 -1.04 -16.42 21.07
C SER A 134 -1.71 -15.75 19.87
N VAL A 135 -2.52 -16.49 19.09
CA VAL A 135 -3.31 -15.94 17.97
C VAL A 135 -4.24 -14.82 18.43
N GLU A 136 -5.01 -15.04 19.52
CA GLU A 136 -5.91 -14.01 20.03
C GLU A 136 -5.17 -12.77 20.53
N VAL A 137 -3.99 -12.95 21.15
CA VAL A 137 -3.14 -11.86 21.62
C VAL A 137 -2.67 -11.00 20.43
N VAL A 138 -2.14 -11.61 19.37
CA VAL A 138 -1.64 -10.85 18.21
C VAL A 138 -2.78 -10.14 17.46
N ILE A 139 -3.96 -10.76 17.33
CA ILE A 139 -5.13 -10.14 16.70
C ILE A 139 -5.63 -8.96 17.55
N THR A 140 -5.75 -9.14 18.86
CA THR A 140 -6.17 -8.09 19.79
C THR A 140 -5.22 -6.89 19.69
N ARG A 141 -3.91 -7.14 19.76
CA ARG A 141 -2.89 -6.10 19.61
C ARG A 141 -2.95 -5.40 18.25
N ALA A 142 -3.23 -6.12 17.17
CA ALA A 142 -3.36 -5.54 15.84
C ALA A 142 -4.62 -4.67 15.72
N SER A 143 -5.74 -5.10 16.29
CA SER A 143 -7.04 -4.44 16.13
C SER A 143 -7.15 -3.05 16.76
N VAL A 144 -6.29 -2.74 17.73
CA VAL A 144 -6.22 -1.41 18.34
C VAL A 144 -5.35 -0.42 17.56
N ARG A 145 -4.64 -0.88 16.52
CA ARG A 145 -3.81 0.01 15.70
C ARG A 145 -4.66 0.90 14.79
N PRO A 146 -4.24 2.16 14.56
CA PRO A 146 -4.98 3.08 13.68
C PRO A 146 -5.11 2.60 12.23
N ASP A 147 -4.18 1.77 11.77
CA ASP A 147 -4.07 1.25 10.40
C ASP A 147 -4.68 -0.16 10.23
N PHE A 148 -5.40 -0.65 11.24
CA PHE A 148 -5.95 -2.01 11.21
C PHE A 148 -6.91 -2.22 10.05
N GLY A 149 -6.62 -3.25 9.23
CA GLY A 149 -7.45 -3.62 8.09
C GLY A 149 -7.33 -2.69 6.88
N GLU A 150 -6.34 -1.79 6.85
CA GLU A 150 -6.03 -0.97 5.67
C GLU A 150 -5.25 -1.76 4.61
N ALA A 151 -4.41 -2.71 5.04
CA ALA A 151 -3.62 -3.56 4.14
C ALA A 151 -4.47 -4.70 3.53
N PRO A 152 -4.06 -5.25 2.37
CA PRO A 152 -4.60 -6.52 1.86
C PRO A 152 -4.60 -7.63 2.94
N LEU A 153 -5.56 -8.55 2.88
CA LEU A 153 -5.67 -9.64 3.87
C LEU A 153 -4.39 -10.46 3.96
N ASP A 154 -3.82 -10.84 2.82
CA ASP A 154 -2.63 -11.68 2.78
C ASP A 154 -1.42 -11.01 3.46
N ASP A 155 -1.29 -9.68 3.34
CA ASP A 155 -0.20 -8.93 3.98
C ASP A 155 -0.36 -8.89 5.52
N ASP A 156 -1.59 -8.70 6.00
CA ASP A 156 -1.87 -8.75 7.44
C ASP A 156 -1.70 -10.17 8.00
N VAL A 157 -2.11 -11.20 7.26
CA VAL A 157 -1.90 -12.61 7.65
C VAL A 157 -0.41 -12.90 7.73
N ALA A 158 0.38 -12.57 6.70
CA ALA A 158 1.82 -12.81 6.68
C ALA A 158 2.53 -12.09 7.84
N ARG A 159 2.20 -10.82 8.07
CA ARG A 159 2.78 -10.03 9.17
C ARG A 159 2.48 -10.65 10.54
N LEU A 160 1.22 -11.03 10.80
CA LEU A 160 0.84 -11.60 12.09
C LEU A 160 1.35 -13.03 12.28
N ALA A 161 1.44 -13.81 11.20
CA ALA A 161 1.99 -15.15 11.23
C ALA A 161 3.50 -15.14 11.53
N LEU A 162 4.24 -14.18 10.97
CA LEU A 162 5.65 -13.95 11.31
C LEU A 162 5.84 -13.57 12.78
N ASP A 163 4.95 -12.73 13.34
CA ASP A 163 4.97 -12.40 14.78
C ASP A 163 4.76 -13.65 15.67
N LEU A 164 4.09 -14.69 15.15
CA LEU A 164 3.89 -15.99 15.81
C LEU A 164 5.03 -16.99 15.52
N GLY A 165 6.02 -16.63 14.72
CA GLY A 165 7.13 -17.50 14.34
C GLY A 165 6.80 -18.55 13.27
N ILE A 166 5.67 -18.39 12.57
CA ILE A 166 5.25 -19.29 11.49
C ILE A 166 6.17 -19.11 10.28
N SER A 167 6.49 -20.22 9.60
CA SER A 167 7.39 -20.21 8.46
C SER A 167 6.82 -19.51 7.21
N ASP A 168 7.69 -18.85 6.43
CA ASP A 168 7.34 -18.22 5.15
C ASP A 168 6.75 -19.20 4.13
N GLU A 169 7.07 -20.49 4.26
CA GLU A 169 6.53 -21.56 3.42
C GLU A 169 5.06 -21.84 3.76
N ALA A 170 4.75 -22.05 5.04
CA ALA A 170 3.38 -22.23 5.51
C ALA A 170 2.51 -20.99 5.18
N ILE A 171 3.05 -19.79 5.40
CA ILE A 171 2.36 -18.52 5.08
C ILE A 171 1.95 -18.47 3.61
N ARG A 172 2.81 -18.85 2.66
CA ARG A 172 2.48 -18.77 1.22
C ARG A 172 1.32 -19.67 0.81
N ARG A 173 1.10 -20.77 1.53
CA ARG A 173 0.05 -21.77 1.23
C ARG A 173 -1.15 -21.69 2.17
N TRP A 174 -1.25 -20.66 3.02
CA TRP A 174 -2.26 -20.59 4.09
C TRP A 174 -3.71 -20.81 3.64
N ARG A 175 -4.04 -20.40 2.40
CA ARG A 175 -5.39 -20.55 1.82
C ARG A 175 -5.73 -22.00 1.49
N GLU A 176 -4.73 -22.82 1.24
CA GLU A 176 -4.83 -24.23 0.87
C GLU A 176 -4.83 -25.14 2.09
N LEU A 177 -4.42 -24.62 3.26
CA LEU A 177 -4.40 -25.36 4.52
C LEU A 177 -5.83 -25.70 4.99
N PRO A 178 -6.02 -26.90 5.57
CA PRO A 178 -7.31 -27.30 6.12
C PRO A 178 -7.69 -26.46 7.34
N ASP A 179 -8.99 -26.31 7.57
CA ASP A 179 -9.48 -25.80 8.85
C ASP A 179 -9.17 -26.80 9.97
N PRO A 180 -8.82 -26.33 11.19
CA PRO A 180 -8.60 -27.22 12.32
C PRO A 180 -9.88 -28.02 12.64
N PRO A 181 -9.75 -29.31 13.01
CA PRO A 181 -10.90 -30.14 13.36
C PRO A 181 -11.57 -29.62 14.64
N GLN A 182 -12.87 -29.91 14.79
CA GLN A 182 -13.65 -29.45 15.94
C GLN A 182 -13.06 -29.91 17.28
N ALA A 183 -12.51 -31.13 17.35
CA ALA A 183 -11.84 -31.65 18.54
C ALA A 183 -10.65 -30.79 18.98
N ALA A 184 -9.85 -30.27 18.03
CA ALA A 184 -8.74 -29.36 18.34
C ALA A 184 -9.25 -27.99 18.82
N LEU A 185 -10.36 -27.50 18.28
CA LEU A 185 -11.00 -26.26 18.73
C LEU A 185 -11.63 -26.40 20.14
N ASP A 186 -12.14 -27.58 20.48
CA ASP A 186 -12.74 -27.86 21.79
C ASP A 186 -11.68 -28.12 22.87
N THR A 187 -10.44 -28.46 22.47
CA THR A 187 -9.32 -28.68 23.39
C THR A 187 -8.92 -27.36 24.06
N VAL A 188 -8.89 -27.38 25.39
CA VAL A 188 -8.45 -26.25 26.21
C VAL A 188 -7.03 -26.54 26.67
N ALA A 189 -6.11 -25.59 26.48
CA ALA A 189 -4.77 -25.71 27.02
C ALA A 189 -4.87 -25.81 28.54
N GLU A 190 -4.15 -26.74 29.16
CA GLU A 190 -4.09 -26.80 30.63
C GLU A 190 -3.62 -25.45 31.15
N GLU A 191 -4.44 -24.79 31.97
CA GLU A 191 -3.99 -23.63 32.73
C GLU A 191 -2.88 -24.12 33.65
N PHE A 192 -1.66 -23.64 33.43
CA PHE A 192 -0.56 -23.87 34.34
C PHE A 192 -0.90 -23.19 35.67
N VAL A 193 -1.55 -23.91 36.58
CA VAL A 193 -1.86 -23.45 37.93
C VAL A 193 -0.53 -23.24 38.63
N TRP A 194 -0.10 -21.99 38.72
CA TRP A 194 1.07 -21.60 39.49
C TRP A 194 0.70 -21.76 40.96
N ASP A 195 0.85 -22.97 41.49
CA ASP A 195 0.67 -23.25 42.90
C ASP A 195 1.79 -22.50 43.65
N SER A 196 1.46 -21.27 44.04
CA SER A 196 2.33 -20.39 44.80
C SER A 196 2.45 -20.99 46.21
N SER A 197 3.33 -21.97 46.36
CA SER A 197 3.70 -22.53 47.65
C SER A 197 4.40 -21.43 48.44
N ALA A 198 3.66 -20.82 49.38
CA ALA A 198 4.15 -19.97 50.44
C ALA A 198 4.38 -20.79 51.72
#